data_AF-A0A7W4UJF6-F1
#
_entry.id   AF-A0A7W4UJF6-F1
#
_cell.length_a   1.000
_cell.length_b   1.000
_cell.length_c   1.000
_cell.angle_alpha   90.00
_cell.angle_beta   90.00
_cell.angle_gamma   90.00
#
_symmetry.space_group_name_H-M   'P 1'
#
loop_
_entity.id
_entity.type
_entity.pdbx_description
1 polymer ?
#
loop_
_entity_poly.entity_id
_entity_poly.type
_entity_poly.pdbx_seq_one_letter_code
_entity_poly.pdbx_strand_id
1 'polypeptide(L)'
;MDVNTHPEFAPTYAGIRRQYGESWAKRFVLTAPLLLGDPKGPVFRAFRSGLAAHAAGDALGEDRAWATCQALMSELAASLVAEAERFLTDA
;
A
#
# COMPACT_ATOMS: atom_id res chain seq x y z
N MET A 1 1.48 -5.16 -13.87
CA MET A 1 0.19 -4.47 -14.12
C MET A 1 0.45 -2.98 -14.02
N ASP A 2 0.12 -2.18 -15.03
CA ASP A 2 0.20 -0.72 -14.91
C ASP A 2 -0.98 -0.25 -14.05
N VAL A 3 -0.69 0.17 -12.82
CA VAL A 3 -1.70 0.58 -11.85
C VAL A 3 -2.51 1.79 -12.33
N ASN A 4 -1.94 2.63 -13.20
CA ASN A 4 -2.63 3.80 -13.75
C ASN A 4 -3.73 3.42 -14.74
N THR A 5 -3.70 2.18 -15.26
CA THR A 5 -4.74 1.63 -16.15
C THR A 5 -5.82 0.87 -15.39
N HIS A 6 -5.66 0.66 -14.08
CA HIS A 6 -6.65 -0.05 -13.29
C HIS A 6 -7.91 0.83 -13.13
N PRO A 7 -9.12 0.34 -13.45
CA PRO A 7 -10.33 1.16 -13.48
C PRO A 7 -10.63 1.81 -12.13
N GLU A 8 -10.26 1.14 -11.03
CA GLU A 8 -10.46 1.64 -9.67
C GLU A 8 -9.39 2.64 -9.19
N PHE A 9 -8.27 2.82 -9.89
CA PHE A 9 -7.17 3.63 -9.37
C PHE A 9 -7.55 5.11 -9.25
N ALA A 10 -7.97 5.73 -10.35
CA ALA A 10 -8.36 7.13 -10.40
C ALA A 10 -9.52 7.47 -9.44
N PRO A 11 -10.66 6.72 -9.42
CA PRO A 11 -11.74 7.01 -8.48
C PRO A 11 -11.32 6.80 -7.01
N THR A 12 -10.51 5.78 -6.71
CA THR A 12 -10.02 5.54 -5.34
C THR A 12 -9.08 6.66 -4.88
N TYR A 13 -8.12 7.07 -5.71
CA TYR A 13 -7.23 8.19 -5.42
C TYR A 13 -8.02 9.48 -5.14
N ALA A 14 -8.99 9.81 -6.01
CA ALA A 14 -9.83 10.99 -5.84
C ALA A 14 -10.65 10.92 -4.54
N GLY A 15 -11.20 9.74 -4.22
CA GLY A 15 -11.92 9.49 -2.98
C GLY A 15 -11.06 9.70 -1.74
N ILE A 16 -9.86 9.10 -1.72
CA ILE A 16 -8.91 9.23 -0.61
C ILE A 16 -8.44 10.67 -0.45
N ARG A 17 -8.05 11.33 -1.53
CA ARG A 17 -7.58 12.74 -1.49
C ARG A 17 -8.63 13.67 -0.91
N ARG A 18 -9.90 13.47 -1.28
CA ARG A 18 -11.01 14.28 -0.78
C ARG A 18 -11.31 14.02 0.71
N GLN A 19 -11.19 12.78 1.18
CA GLN A 19 -11.60 12.40 2.53
C GLN A 19 -10.47 12.47 3.57
N TYR A 20 -9.24 12.16 3.17
CA TYR A 20 -8.08 11.98 4.05
C TYR A 20 -6.89 12.88 3.67
N GLY A 21 -7.07 13.73 2.66
CA GLY A 21 -6.08 14.69 2.21
C GLY A 21 -4.97 14.11 1.31
N GLU A 22 -4.08 15.01 0.88
CA GLU A 22 -3.03 14.71 -0.11
C GLU A 22 -1.99 13.71 0.40
N SER A 23 -1.68 13.72 1.70
CA SER A 23 -0.71 12.80 2.29
C SER A 23 -1.13 11.34 2.11
N TRP A 24 -2.38 11.02 2.45
CA TRP A 24 -2.93 9.68 2.27
C TRP A 24 -3.13 9.30 0.81
N ALA A 25 -3.46 10.28 -0.05
CA ALA A 25 -3.55 10.05 -1.48
C ALA A 25 -2.20 9.62 -2.08
N LYS A 26 -1.09 10.23 -1.65
CA LYS A 26 0.26 9.83 -2.06
C LYS A 26 0.65 8.45 -1.52
N ARG A 27 0.31 8.16 -0.27
CA ARG A 27 0.50 6.81 0.32
C ARG A 27 -0.27 5.73 -0.45
N PHE A 28 -1.47 6.05 -0.93
CA PHE A 28 -2.24 5.17 -1.83
C PHE A 28 -1.47 4.91 -3.12
N VAL A 29 -0.95 5.93 -3.81
CA VAL A 29 -0.18 5.74 -5.05
C VAL A 29 0.97 4.74 -4.87
N LEU A 30 1.69 4.82 -3.75
CA LEU A 30 2.81 3.91 -3.45
C LEU A 30 2.38 2.46 -3.19
N THR A 31 1.18 2.26 -2.64
CA THR A 31 0.68 0.95 -2.22
C THR A 31 -0.32 0.34 -3.21
N ALA A 32 -0.86 1.14 -4.14
CA ALA A 32 -1.97 0.80 -5.02
C ALA A 32 -1.81 -0.51 -5.81
N PRO A 33 -0.62 -0.86 -6.36
CA PRO A 33 -0.46 -2.15 -7.03
C PRO A 33 -0.81 -3.34 -6.13
N LEU A 34 -0.47 -3.26 -4.83
CA LEU A 34 -0.73 -4.30 -3.84
C LEU A 34 -2.18 -4.23 -3.35
N LEU A 35 -2.71 -3.03 -3.14
CA LEU A 35 -4.09 -2.83 -2.67
C LEU A 35 -5.14 -3.30 -3.69
N LEU A 36 -4.91 -2.99 -4.97
CA LEU A 36 -5.83 -3.31 -6.06
C LEU A 36 -5.65 -4.75 -6.54
N GLY A 37 -4.42 -5.28 -6.48
CA GLY A 37 -4.13 -6.67 -6.80
C GLY A 37 -4.62 -7.68 -5.75
N ASP A 38 -4.57 -7.31 -4.47
CA ASP A 38 -5.06 -8.13 -3.36
C ASP A 38 -5.87 -7.30 -2.33
N PRO A 39 -7.18 -7.10 -2.55
CA PRO A 39 -8.04 -6.28 -1.69
C PRO A 39 -8.37 -6.92 -0.34
N LYS A 40 -7.71 -8.02 0.04
CA LYS A 40 -7.80 -8.65 1.38
C LYS A 40 -6.42 -8.87 2.01
N GLY A 41 -5.37 -8.48 1.31
CA GLY A 41 -3.99 -8.68 1.71
C GLY A 41 -3.60 -7.95 2.99
N PRO A 42 -2.44 -8.29 3.56
CA PRO A 42 -1.93 -7.65 4.78
C PRO A 42 -1.68 -6.14 4.57
N VAL A 43 -1.16 -5.73 3.39
CA VAL A 43 -0.96 -4.31 3.05
C VAL A 43 -2.29 -3.56 2.98
N PHE A 44 -3.33 -4.16 2.40
CA PHE A 44 -4.67 -3.57 2.36
C PHE A 44 -5.25 -3.34 3.74
N ARG A 45 -5.15 -4.34 4.63
CA ARG A 45 -5.63 -4.23 6.01
C ARG A 45 -4.88 -3.15 6.79
N ALA A 46 -3.55 -3.09 6.67
CA ALA A 46 -2.73 -2.06 7.31
C ALA A 46 -3.07 -0.66 6.78
N PHE A 47 -3.20 -0.50 5.46
CA PHE A 47 -3.55 0.78 4.84
C PHE A 47 -4.93 1.27 5.30
N ARG A 48 -5.93 0.38 5.33
CA ARG A 48 -7.26 0.68 5.85
C ARG A 48 -7.27 1.05 7.34
N SER A 49 -6.43 0.39 8.15
CA SER A 49 -6.27 0.75 9.56
C SER A 49 -5.73 2.16 9.71
N GLY A 50 -4.80 2.58 8.85
CA GLY A 50 -4.24 3.93 8.86
C GLY A 50 -5.26 4.99 8.45
N LEU A 51 -6.09 4.72 7.43
CA LEU A 51 -7.20 5.61 7.07
C LEU A 51 -8.20 5.76 8.24
N ALA A 52 -8.51 4.66 8.94
CA ALA A 52 -9.41 4.70 10.09
C ALA A 52 -8.82 5.50 11.27
N ALA A 53 -7.53 5.32 11.57
CA ALA A 53 -6.82 6.08 12.60
C ALA A 53 -6.76 7.58 12.25
N HIS A 54 -6.49 7.92 10.99
CA HIS A 54 -6.51 9.30 10.50
C HIS A 54 -7.88 9.96 10.69
N ALA A 55 -8.95 9.27 10.29
CA ALA A 55 -10.32 9.77 10.49
C ALA A 55 -10.70 9.93 11.97
N ALA A 56 -10.09 9.15 12.87
CA ALA A 56 -10.28 9.26 14.31
C ALA A 56 -9.37 10.31 14.99
N GLY A 57 -8.43 10.91 14.25
CA GLY A 57 -7.41 11.81 14.82
C GLY A 57 -6.35 11.09 15.67
N ASP A 58 -6.22 9.76 15.54
CA ASP A 58 -5.21 8.96 16.24
C ASP A 58 -3.89 8.96 15.48
N ALA A 59 -3.04 9.94 15.80
CA ALA A 59 -1.73 10.12 15.15
C ALA A 59 -0.80 8.90 15.37
N LEU A 60 -0.80 8.30 16.57
CA LEU A 60 0.05 7.15 16.87
C LEU A 60 -0.42 5.90 16.11
N GLY A 61 -1.73 5.68 16.05
CA GLY A 61 -2.33 4.60 15.26
C GLY A 61 -2.08 4.77 13.77
N GLU A 62 -2.15 6.00 13.26
CA GLU A 62 -1.82 6.34 11.88
C GLU A 62 -0.35 6.01 11.56
N ASP A 63 0.60 6.48 12.37
CA ASP A 63 2.02 6.25 12.16
C ASP A 63 2.36 4.75 12.21
N ARG A 64 1.79 4.02 13.19
CA ARG A 64 1.99 2.58 13.31
C ARG A 64 1.44 1.82 12.10
N ALA A 65 0.26 2.18 11.63
CA ALA A 65 -0.35 1.55 10.47
C ALA A 65 0.46 1.80 9.19
N TRP A 66 0.98 3.02 9.02
CA TRP A 66 1.84 3.34 7.89
C TRP A 66 3.19 2.62 7.95
N ALA A 67 3.85 2.59 9.12
CA ALA A 67 5.07 1.83 9.33
C ALA A 67 4.86 0.33 9.02
N THR A 68 3.69 -0.21 9.36
CA THR A 68 3.32 -1.59 9.01
C THR A 68 3.21 -1.80 7.50
N CYS A 69 2.61 -0.85 6.77
CA CYS A 69 2.58 -0.90 5.30
C CYS A 69 4.01 -0.93 4.71
N GLN A 70 4.90 -0.09 5.23
CA GLN A 70 6.29 0.00 4.76
C GLN A 70 7.09 -1.27 5.03
N ALA A 71 6.90 -1.87 6.22
CA ALA A 71 7.55 -3.14 6.57
C ALA A 71 7.11 -4.26 5.62
N LEU A 72 5.80 -4.42 5.41
CA LEU A 72 5.25 -5.44 4.52
C LEU A 72 5.73 -5.27 3.07
N MET A 73 5.76 -4.03 2.56
CA MET A 73 6.30 -3.76 1.22
C MET A 73 7.80 -4.08 1.12
N SER A 74 8.57 -3.78 2.16
CA SER A 74 10.00 -4.10 2.21
C SER A 74 10.24 -5.61 2.23
N GLU A 75 9.45 -6.37 2.99
CA GLU A 75 9.51 -7.84 3.03
C GLU A 75 9.18 -8.45 1.67
N LEU A 76 8.13 -7.98 1.01
CA LEU A 76 7.76 -8.39 -0.35
C LEU A 76 8.90 -8.11 -1.35
N ALA A 77 9.48 -6.91 -1.30
CA ALA A 77 10.60 -6.54 -2.17
C ALA A 77 11.82 -7.43 -1.94
N ALA A 78 12.18 -7.69 -0.67
CA ALA A 78 13.29 -8.56 -0.33
C ALA A 78 13.06 -10.01 -0.81
N SER A 79 11.83 -10.53 -0.66
CA SER A 79 11.48 -11.86 -1.14
C SER A 79 11.60 -11.99 -2.66
N LEU A 80 11.14 -10.97 -3.40
CA LEU A 80 11.22 -10.95 -4.87
C LEU A 80 12.68 -10.89 -5.36
N VAL A 81 13.53 -10.10 -4.69
CA VAL A 81 14.97 -10.03 -5.00
C VAL A 81 15.63 -11.39 -4.76
N ALA A 82 15.40 -12.01 -3.59
CA ALA A 82 15.96 -13.30 -3.26
C ALA A 82 15.48 -14.44 -4.20
N GLU A 83 14.25 -14.35 -4.70
CA GLU A 83 13.75 -15.27 -5.72
C GLU A 83 14.40 -15.05 -7.09
N ALA A 84 14.57 -13.81 -7.52
CA ALA A 84 15.28 -13.48 -8.75
C ALA A 84 16.75 -13.93 -8.72
N GLU A 85 17.44 -13.74 -7.59
CA GLU A 85 18.82 -14.20 -7.39
C GLU A 85 18.95 -15.72 -7.50
N ARG A 86 17.99 -16.48 -6.97
CA ARG A 86 17.95 -17.95 -7.11
C ARG A 86 17.80 -18.36 -8.57
N PHE A 87 16.87 -17.75 -9.30
CA PHE A 87 16.71 -18.05 -10.74
C PHE A 87 17.95 -17.74 -11.59
N LEU A 88 18.75 -16.75 -11.20
CA LEU A 88 20.00 -16.42 -11.89
C LEU A 88 21.17 -17.35 -11.52
N THR A 89 21.13 -17.96 -10.33
CA THR A 89 22.21 -18.84 -9.84
C THR A 89 21.97 -20.30 -10.21
N ASP A 90 20.70 -20.71 -10.35
CA ASP A 90 20.29 -22.06 -10.76
C ASP A 90 20.24 -22.24 -12.30
N ALA A 91 20.62 -21.22 -13.08
CA ALA A 91 20.71 -21.21 -14.55
C ALA A 91 22.16 -21.32 -15.05
#